data_AF-A0A7R9GL25-F1
#
_entry.id   AF-A0A7R9GL25-F1
#
_cell.length_a   1.000
_cell.length_b   1.000
_cell.length_c   1.000
_cell.angle_alpha   90.00
_cell.angle_beta   90.00
_cell.angle_gamma   90.00
#
_symmetry.space_group_name_H-M   'P 1'
#
loop_
_entity.id
_entity.type
_entity.pdbx_description
1 polymer ?
#
loop_
_entity_poly.entity_id
_entity_poly.type
_entity_poly.pdbx_seq_one_letter_code
_entity_poly.pdbx_strand_id
1 'polypeptide(L)'
;MGRREKVKKDGEADDFESDSDEGGAPKVIKNAVDLQRLKLDKLMAKPDKPVHIPDQRKEKKFSEPPEFIRNVMGSSAGAGSGEFHIYRHIRRREYARQQHLDSLSEKVCRPESHSRQ
;
A
#
# COMPACT_ATOMS: atom_id res chain seq x y z
N MET A 1 -24.18 31.41 -10.78
CA MET A 1 -23.00 30.81 -11.46
C MET A 1 -22.21 30.03 -10.42
N GLY A 2 -22.04 28.70 -10.40
CA GLY A 2 -22.71 27.57 -11.03
C GLY A 2 -22.60 26.42 -10.01
N ARG A 3 -23.68 25.64 -9.85
CA ARG A 3 -23.70 24.45 -8.97
C ARG A 3 -22.67 23.45 -9.52
N ARG A 4 -21.70 23.03 -8.71
CA ARG A 4 -20.84 21.89 -9.06
C ARG A 4 -21.71 20.63 -9.03
N GLU A 5 -22.00 20.09 -10.21
CA GLU A 5 -22.59 18.77 -10.36
C GLU A 5 -21.64 17.75 -9.73
N LYS A 6 -22.12 17.05 -8.69
CA LYS A 6 -21.46 15.83 -8.23
C LYS A 6 -21.61 14.81 -9.35
N VAL A 7 -20.53 14.56 -10.09
CA VAL A 7 -20.39 13.39 -10.94
C VAL A 7 -20.56 12.17 -10.03
N LYS A 8 -21.66 11.43 -10.25
CA LYS A 8 -21.81 10.06 -9.75
C LYS A 8 -20.64 9.28 -10.36
N LYS A 9 -19.70 8.87 -9.52
CA LYS A 9 -18.74 7.84 -9.90
C LYS A 9 -19.54 6.55 -9.87
N ASP A 10 -19.90 6.07 -11.06
CA ASP A 10 -20.49 4.75 -11.23
C ASP A 10 -19.49 3.75 -10.68
N GLY A 11 -19.71 3.34 -9.43
CA GLY A 11 -19.04 2.20 -8.85
C GLY A 11 -19.63 1.00 -9.55
N GLU A 12 -18.88 0.46 -10.51
CA GLU A 12 -19.01 -0.94 -10.92
C GLU A 12 -19.15 -1.75 -9.63
N ALA A 13 -20.30 -2.38 -9.44
CA ALA A 13 -20.47 -3.29 -8.33
C ALA A 13 -19.46 -4.41 -8.54
N ASP A 14 -18.46 -4.50 -7.66
CA ASP A 14 -17.67 -5.72 -7.54
C ASP A 14 -18.67 -6.83 -7.17
N ASP A 15 -19.13 -7.58 -8.20
CA ASP A 15 -19.88 -8.82 -8.06
C ASP A 15 -18.97 -9.81 -7.34
N PHE A 16 -18.95 -9.71 -6.01
CA PHE A 16 -18.41 -10.71 -5.10
C PHE A 16 -19.41 -11.86 -5.10
N GLU A 17 -19.50 -12.56 -6.23
CA GLU A 17 -20.12 -13.88 -6.27
C GLU A 17 -19.39 -14.74 -5.24
N SER A 18 -20.04 -14.96 -4.10
CA SER A 18 -19.67 -16.06 -3.23
C SER A 18 -19.88 -17.33 -4.05
N ASP A 19 -18.79 -17.89 -4.57
CA ASP A 19 -18.73 -19.23 -5.12
C ASP A 19 -19.22 -20.17 -4.01
N SER A 20 -20.53 -20.42 -3.98
CA SER A 20 -21.15 -21.45 -3.17
C SER A 20 -20.71 -22.77 -3.77
N ASP A 21 -19.69 -23.36 -3.14
CA ASP A 21 -19.18 -24.70 -3.39
C ASP A 21 -20.34 -25.70 -3.29
N GLU A 22 -20.96 -25.98 -4.43
CA GLU A 22 -21.97 -27.01 -4.58
C GLU A 22 -21.32 -28.38 -4.32
N GLY A 23 -21.53 -28.92 -3.12
CA GLY A 23 -21.60 -30.36 -2.86
C GLY A 23 -20.29 -31.15 -2.74
N GLY A 24 -19.13 -30.50 -2.54
CA GLY A 24 -17.84 -31.18 -2.36
C GLY A 24 -17.39 -31.25 -0.90
N ALA A 25 -17.02 -32.42 -0.40
CA ALA A 25 -16.36 -32.53 0.91
C ALA A 25 -15.12 -31.60 0.98
N PRO A 26 -14.81 -30.99 2.14
CA PRO A 26 -13.74 -30.02 2.26
C PRO A 26 -12.40 -30.61 1.78
N LYS A 27 -11.83 -30.03 0.72
CA LYS A 27 -10.55 -30.48 0.16
C LYS A 27 -9.41 -30.11 1.13
N VAL A 28 -9.00 -31.09 1.95
CA VAL A 28 -7.87 -30.96 2.88
C VAL A 28 -6.57 -30.95 2.10
N ILE A 29 -5.81 -29.87 2.23
CA ILE A 29 -4.48 -29.72 1.65
C ILE A 29 -3.48 -30.52 2.50
N LYS A 30 -2.75 -31.46 1.88
CA LYS A 30 -1.69 -32.23 2.56
C LYS A 30 -0.31 -31.90 2.00
N ASN A 31 -0.20 -31.69 0.69
CA ASN A 31 1.05 -31.43 -0.02
C ASN A 31 1.04 -30.10 -0.79
N ALA A 32 2.23 -29.60 -1.14
CA ALA A 32 2.38 -28.39 -1.98
C ALA A 32 1.71 -28.52 -3.36
N VAL A 33 1.65 -29.75 -3.90
CA VAL A 33 0.95 -30.07 -5.15
C VAL A 33 -0.55 -29.88 -5.02
N ASP A 34 -1.14 -30.24 -3.86
CA ASP A 34 -2.57 -30.09 -3.63
C ASP A 34 -2.99 -28.61 -3.60
N LEU A 35 -2.14 -27.74 -3.03
CA LEU A 35 -2.33 -26.28 -3.07
C LEU A 35 -2.35 -25.74 -4.50
N GLN A 36 -1.42 -26.20 -5.33
CA GLN A 36 -1.32 -25.77 -6.72
C GLN A 36 -2.53 -26.26 -7.52
N ARG A 37 -2.95 -27.51 -7.31
CA ARG A 37 -4.14 -28.09 -7.94
C ARG A 37 -5.40 -27.30 -7.62
N LEU A 38 -5.63 -26.95 -6.35
CA LEU A 38 -6.77 -26.13 -5.95
C LEU A 38 -6.77 -24.73 -6.60
N LYS A 39 -5.61 -24.08 -6.67
CA LYS A 39 -5.47 -22.78 -7.33
C LYS A 39 -5.74 -22.89 -8.83
N LEU A 40 -5.29 -23.98 -9.46
CA LEU A 40 -5.50 -24.25 -10.88
C LEU A 40 -6.97 -24.53 -11.18
N ASP A 41 -7.62 -25.40 -10.41
CA ASP A 41 -9.07 -25.68 -10.52
C ASP A 41 -9.88 -24.37 -10.46
N LYS A 42 -9.53 -23.47 -9.53
CA LYS A 42 -10.17 -22.15 -9.38
C LYS A 42 -9.94 -21.22 -10.57
N LEU A 43 -8.74 -21.24 -11.16
CA LEU A 43 -8.43 -20.42 -12.34
C LEU A 43 -9.12 -20.96 -13.60
N MET A 44 -9.25 -22.28 -13.72
CA MET A 44 -9.87 -22.94 -14.89
C MET A 44 -11.40 -22.92 -14.86
N ALA A 45 -12.02 -22.65 -13.71
CA ALA A 45 -13.48 -22.53 -13.60
C ALA A 45 -14.06 -21.36 -14.43
N LYS A 46 -13.29 -20.28 -14.63
CA LYS A 46 -13.72 -19.08 -15.37
C LYS A 46 -12.58 -18.58 -16.28
N PRO A 47 -12.34 -19.23 -17.44
CA PRO A 47 -11.20 -18.93 -18.30
C PRO A 47 -11.29 -17.58 -19.02
N ASP A 48 -12.49 -17.03 -19.21
CA ASP A 48 -12.71 -15.74 -19.89
C ASP A 48 -12.36 -14.52 -19.01
N LYS A 49 -12.19 -14.72 -17.69
CA LYS A 49 -11.88 -13.64 -16.76
C LYS A 49 -10.37 -13.33 -16.79
N PRO A 50 -9.94 -12.10 -17.10
CA PRO A 50 -8.52 -11.76 -17.07
C PRO A 50 -7.97 -11.90 -15.65
N VAL A 51 -6.86 -12.62 -15.51
CA VAL A 51 -6.20 -12.86 -14.22
C VAL A 51 -5.37 -11.63 -13.83
N HIS A 52 -5.66 -11.04 -12.67
CA HIS A 52 -4.86 -9.93 -12.15
C HIS A 52 -3.54 -10.44 -11.54
N ILE A 53 -2.45 -10.25 -12.27
CA ILE A 53 -1.09 -10.46 -11.74
C ILE A 53 -0.71 -9.20 -10.95
N PRO A 54 -0.38 -9.30 -9.65
CA PRO A 54 0.02 -8.13 -8.88
C PRO A 54 1.33 -7.56 -9.43
N ASP A 55 1.35 -6.25 -9.64
CA ASP A 55 2.57 -5.52 -9.99
C ASP A 55 3.64 -5.68 -8.91
N GLN A 56 4.90 -5.43 -9.31
CA GLN A 56 6.02 -5.39 -8.38
C GLN A 56 5.71 -4.45 -7.20
N ARG A 57 6.01 -4.93 -5.98
CA ARG A 57 5.78 -4.16 -4.76
C ARG A 57 6.56 -2.85 -4.84
N LYS A 58 5.83 -1.74 -4.95
CA LYS A 58 6.42 -0.40 -4.94
C LYS A 58 7.12 -0.18 -3.59
N GLU A 59 8.31 0.38 -3.64
CA GLU A 59 9.03 0.78 -2.44
C GLU A 59 8.21 1.81 -1.65
N LYS A 60 8.26 1.73 -0.32
CA LYS A 60 7.54 2.64 0.57
C LYS A 60 8.17 4.03 0.47
N LYS A 61 7.56 4.92 -0.32
CA LYS A 61 7.98 6.33 -0.42
C LYS A 61 7.35 7.14 0.71
N PHE A 62 8.14 8.06 1.27
CA PHE A 62 7.61 9.06 2.21
C PHE A 62 6.90 10.15 1.43
N SER A 63 5.80 10.68 2.01
CA SER A 63 5.17 11.88 1.46
C SER A 63 6.20 13.00 1.44
N GLU A 64 6.36 13.63 0.29
CA GLU A 64 7.21 14.81 0.15
C GLU A 64 6.71 15.92 1.09
N PRO A 65 7.63 16.69 1.70
CA PRO A 65 7.25 17.83 2.51
C PRO A 65 6.51 18.85 1.64
N PRO A 66 5.42 19.48 2.13
CA PRO A 66 4.76 20.55 1.41
C PRO A 66 5.72 21.70 1.15
N GLU A 67 5.66 22.27 -0.06
CA GLU A 67 6.51 23.39 -0.48
C GLU A 67 6.29 24.65 0.38
N PHE A 68 5.02 24.97 0.67
CA PHE A 68 4.67 26.17 1.44
C PHE A 68 3.79 25.84 2.65
N ILE A 69 4.26 26.24 3.81
CA ILE A 69 3.47 26.30 5.04
C ILE A 69 2.86 27.70 5.11
N ARG A 70 1.53 27.77 4.98
CA ARG A 70 0.78 29.04 4.93
C ARG A 70 0.53 29.64 6.31
N ASN A 71 0.65 28.83 7.36
CA ASN A 71 0.21 29.17 8.71
C ASN A 71 1.40 29.35 9.66
N VAL A 72 2.49 29.93 9.16
CA VAL A 72 3.69 30.18 9.97
C VAL A 72 3.43 31.41 10.85
N MET A 73 3.49 31.21 12.16
CA MET A 73 3.43 32.30 13.12
C MET A 73 4.79 33.02 13.17
N GLY A 74 4.80 34.33 13.44
CA GLY A 74 6.05 35.12 13.42
C GLY A 74 7.11 34.60 14.40
N SER A 75 8.39 34.82 14.09
CA SER A 75 9.52 34.24 14.84
C SER A 75 9.60 34.66 16.31
N SER A 76 8.99 35.80 16.67
CA SER A 76 8.91 36.31 18.04
C SER A 76 7.60 35.99 18.75
N ALA A 77 6.69 35.26 18.09
CA ALA A 77 5.43 34.86 18.71
C ALA A 77 5.67 33.72 19.72
N GLY A 78 4.98 33.75 20.86
CA GLY A 78 5.10 32.74 21.90
C GLY A 78 4.58 31.36 21.48
N ALA A 79 4.89 30.32 22.26
CA ALA A 79 4.42 28.97 21.99
C ALA A 79 2.89 28.88 22.12
N GLY A 80 2.21 28.58 21.01
CA GLY A 80 0.76 28.33 20.99
C GLY A 80 0.40 26.93 21.47
N SER A 81 -0.87 26.72 21.83
CA SER A 81 -1.38 25.41 22.28
C SER A 81 -1.25 24.29 21.24
N GLY A 82 -1.22 24.64 19.95
CA GLY A 82 -1.05 23.69 18.84
C GLY A 82 0.40 23.33 18.53
N GLU A 83 1.37 24.11 19.02
CA GLU A 83 2.78 23.98 18.63
C GLU A 83 3.38 22.63 19.08
N PHE A 84 2.94 22.13 20.25
CA PHE A 84 3.33 20.81 20.73
C PHE A 84 2.91 19.69 19.77
N HIS A 85 1.69 19.75 19.24
CA HIS A 85 1.21 18.75 18.29
C HIS A 85 1.92 18.87 16.95
N ILE A 86 2.19 20.09 16.49
CA ILE A 86 2.98 20.35 15.27
C ILE A 86 4.35 19.68 15.40
N TYR A 87 5.10 19.96 16.47
CA TYR A 87 6.39 19.31 16.75
C TYR A 87 6.27 17.79 16.81
N ARG A 88 5.27 17.26 17.53
CA ARG A 88 5.03 15.81 17.64
C ARG A 88 4.84 15.15 16.27
N HIS A 89 4.08 15.76 15.38
CA HIS A 89 3.84 15.24 14.03
C HIS A 89 5.08 15.36 13.13
N ILE A 90 5.75 16.51 13.15
CA ILE A 90 6.98 16.75 12.38
C ILE A 90 8.09 15.79 12.83
N ARG A 91 8.27 15.60 14.14
CA ARG A 91 9.28 14.70 14.70
C ARG A 91 9.06 13.25 14.31
N ARG A 92 7.82 12.74 14.40
CA ARG A 92 7.53 11.37 13.94
C ARG A 92 7.78 11.20 12.45
N ARG A 93 7.39 12.19 11.64
CA ARG A 93 7.62 12.18 10.19
C ARG A 93 9.11 12.14 9.89
N GLU A 94 9.89 12.95 10.58
CA GLU A 94 11.35 13.04 10.37
C GLU A 94 12.07 11.77 10.83
N TYR A 95 11.70 11.19 11.97
CA TYR A 95 12.29 9.91 12.41
C TYR A 95 12.02 8.77 11.46
N ALA A 96 10.79 8.67 10.95
CA ALA A 96 10.47 7.65 9.97
C ALA A 96 11.26 7.86 8.65
N ARG A 97 11.47 9.11 8.24
CA ARG A 97 12.30 9.47 7.08
C ARG A 97 13.77 9.08 7.29
N GLN A 98 14.33 9.40 8.46
CA GLN A 98 15.71 9.06 8.81
C GLN A 98 15.93 7.54 8.83
N GLN A 99 15.07 6.79 9.55
CA GLN A 99 15.14 5.33 9.59
C GLN A 99 15.07 4.69 8.19
N HIS A 100 14.27 5.26 7.29
CA HIS A 100 14.21 4.78 5.91
C HIS A 100 15.48 5.07 5.13
N LEU A 101 16.03 6.28 5.25
CA LEU A 101 17.28 6.65 4.59
C LEU A 101 18.44 5.77 5.10
N ASP A 102 18.48 5.49 6.39
CA ASP A 102 19.45 4.58 7.00
C ASP A 102 19.27 3.15 6.44
N SER A 103 18.03 2.65 6.41
CA SER A 103 17.76 1.31 5.86
C SER A 103 18.06 1.18 4.36
N LEU A 104 17.93 2.27 3.60
CA LEU A 104 18.28 2.34 2.19
C LEU A 104 19.79 2.39 2.03
N SER A 105 20.49 3.22 2.82
CA SER A 105 21.94 3.33 2.76
C SER A 105 22.61 1.99 3.12
N GLU A 106 22.09 1.26 4.10
CA GLU A 106 22.55 -0.09 4.44
C GLU A 106 22.38 -1.08 3.27
N LYS A 107 21.22 -1.07 2.59
CA LYS A 107 20.96 -1.95 1.43
C LYS A 107 21.86 -1.59 0.24
N VAL A 108 22.06 -0.29 -0.01
CA VAL A 108 22.90 0.20 -1.10
C VAL A 108 24.39 -0.03 -0.82
N CYS A 109 24.86 0.16 0.42
CA CYS A 109 26.24 -0.09 0.85
C CYS A 109 26.57 -1.59 0.99
N ARG A 110 25.56 -2.46 0.94
CA ARG A 110 25.73 -3.90 0.81
C ARG A 110 25.56 -4.43 -0.63
N PRO A 111 26.26 -3.93 -1.68
CA PRO A 111 26.01 -4.41 -3.04
C PRO A 111 27.20 -5.26 -3.55
N GLU A 112 27.56 -6.40 -2.97
CA GLU A 112 28.63 -7.22 -3.63
C GLU A 112 28.79 -8.68 -3.21
N SER A 113 27.87 -9.30 -2.46
CA SER A 113 28.01 -10.74 -2.13
C SER A 113 27.14 -11.68 -2.95
N HIS A 114 26.23 -11.17 -3.80
CA HIS A 114 25.23 -11.98 -4.50
C HIS A 114 25.29 -11.91 -6.03
N SER A 115 26.17 -11.09 -6.62
CA SER A 115 26.34 -10.99 -8.09
C SER A 115 27.45 -11.89 -8.66
N ARG A 116 28.01 -12.79 -7.84
CA ARG A 116 29.07 -13.74 -8.24
C ARG A 116 28.62 -15.18 -8.01
N GLN A 117 27.63 -15.66 -8.75
CA GLN A 117 27.39 -17.10 -8.99
C GLN A 117 26.83 -17.28 -10.40
#